data_AF-A0A7S0XHC1-F1
#
_entry.id   AF-A0A7S0XHC1-F1
#
_cell.length_a   1.000
_cell.length_b   1.000
_cell.length_c   1.000
_cell.angle_alpha   90.00
_cell.angle_beta   90.00
_cell.angle_gamma   90.00
#
_symmetry.space_group_name_H-M   'P 1'
#
loop_
_entity.id
_entity.type
_entity.pdbx_description
1 polymer ?
#
loop_
_entity_poly.entity_id
_entity_poly.type
_entity_poly.pdbx_seq_one_letter_code
_entity_poly.pdbx_strand_id
1 'polypeptide(L)'
;DDKDAGVRAAAVDLVRAAAARLGVPPRELLLGNRLVATHLGVVLPNAPDLLTTLAEALLDMDEHDVLVELLPAAVPRLVERQDVGTLQAYASHLGAEYTVAGILQDWCYTAIADLINNGGGRTPDEIE
;
A
#
# COMPACT_ATOMS: atom_id res chain seq x y z
N ASP A 1 -13.91 19.26 -7.77
CA ASP A 1 -14.61 18.48 -8.82
C ASP A 1 -13.91 18.47 -10.15
N ASP A 2 -14.12 19.39 -11.09
CA ASP A 2 -13.54 19.25 -12.45
C ASP A 2 -12.00 19.30 -12.51
N LYS A 3 -11.38 20.14 -11.67
CA LYS A 3 -9.92 20.27 -11.61
C LYS A 3 -9.25 18.99 -11.08
N ASP A 4 -9.88 18.34 -10.11
CA ASP A 4 -9.31 17.16 -9.44
C ASP A 4 -9.43 15.93 -10.35
N ALA A 5 -10.52 15.83 -11.12
CA ALA A 5 -10.68 14.81 -12.16
C ALA A 5 -9.61 14.95 -13.26
N GLY A 6 -9.36 16.19 -13.73
CA GLY A 6 -8.32 16.46 -14.71
C GLY A 6 -6.90 16.11 -14.22
N VAL A 7 -6.61 16.41 -12.94
CA VAL A 7 -5.33 16.04 -12.31
C VAL A 7 -5.18 14.51 -12.20
N ARG A 8 -6.24 13.78 -11.80
CA ARG A 8 -6.21 12.31 -11.73
C ARG A 8 -5.99 11.68 -13.11
N ALA A 9 -6.68 12.15 -14.14
CA ALA A 9 -6.50 11.66 -15.51
C ALA A 9 -5.06 11.87 -15.99
N ALA A 10 -4.49 13.06 -15.78
CA ALA A 10 -3.11 13.35 -16.14
C ALA A 10 -2.10 12.47 -15.39
N ALA A 11 -2.35 12.16 -14.11
CA ALA A 11 -1.51 11.26 -13.32
C ALA A 11 -1.57 9.81 -13.85
N VAL A 12 -2.76 9.32 -14.21
CA VAL A 12 -2.95 8.01 -14.85
C VAL A 12 -2.18 7.93 -16.17
N ASP A 13 -2.31 8.94 -17.02
CA ASP A 13 -1.60 8.99 -18.30
C ASP A 13 -0.08 9.02 -18.12
N LEU A 14 0.41 9.75 -17.11
CA LEU A 14 1.82 9.77 -16.77
C LEU A 14 2.33 8.38 -16.37
N VAL A 15 1.60 7.65 -15.52
CA VAL A 15 1.99 6.29 -15.10
C VAL A 15 1.98 5.34 -16.29
N ARG A 16 0.96 5.39 -17.15
CA ARG A 16 0.90 4.57 -18.38
C ARG A 16 2.06 4.86 -19.32
N ALA A 17 2.40 6.13 -19.52
CA ALA A 17 3.53 6.53 -20.36
C ALA A 17 4.87 6.06 -19.77
N ALA A 18 5.04 6.16 -18.45
CA ALA A 18 6.23 5.67 -17.75
C ALA A 18 6.37 4.14 -17.88
N ALA A 19 5.28 3.41 -17.66
CA ALA A 19 5.23 1.96 -17.79
C ALA A 19 5.59 1.50 -19.22
N ALA A 20 4.97 2.13 -20.24
CA ALA A 20 5.25 1.85 -21.64
C ALA A 20 6.73 2.13 -22.01
N ARG A 21 7.30 3.23 -21.51
CA ARG A 21 8.71 3.58 -21.73
C ARG A 21 9.67 2.57 -21.09
N LEU A 22 9.29 1.99 -19.95
CA LEU A 22 10.07 0.96 -19.25
C LEU A 22 9.80 -0.46 -19.78
N GLY A 23 8.79 -0.64 -20.62
CA GLY A 23 8.40 -1.94 -21.16
C GLY A 23 7.76 -2.88 -20.14
N VAL A 24 7.18 -2.33 -19.07
CA VAL A 24 6.52 -3.11 -17.99
C VAL A 24 5.04 -2.73 -17.87
N PRO A 25 4.17 -3.63 -17.38
CA PRO A 25 2.79 -3.28 -17.05
C PRO A 25 2.70 -2.22 -15.93
N PRO A 26 1.69 -1.33 -15.93
CA PRO A 26 1.53 -0.34 -14.86
C PRO A 26 1.40 -0.97 -13.47
N ARG A 27 0.71 -2.12 -13.36
CA ARG A 27 0.64 -2.91 -12.13
C ARG A 27 2.02 -3.29 -11.60
N GLU A 28 2.90 -3.78 -12.46
CA GLU A 28 4.27 -4.15 -12.06
C GLU A 28 5.09 -2.92 -11.66
N LEU A 29 4.92 -1.80 -12.37
CA LEU A 29 5.57 -0.55 -12.03
C LEU A 29 5.18 -0.04 -10.62
N LEU A 30 3.90 -0.17 -10.26
CA LEU A 30 3.36 0.34 -9.01
C LEU A 30 3.54 -0.63 -7.83
N LEU A 31 3.22 -1.91 -8.03
CA LEU A 31 3.20 -2.92 -6.97
C LEU A 31 4.53 -3.68 -6.86
N GLY A 32 5.31 -3.75 -7.95
CA GLY A 32 6.62 -4.40 -7.96
C GLY A 32 7.72 -3.57 -7.28
N ASN A 33 7.51 -2.26 -7.10
CA ASN A 33 8.39 -1.42 -6.30
C ASN A 33 7.89 -1.32 -4.86
N ARG A 34 8.66 -1.88 -3.92
CA ARG A 34 8.31 -1.90 -2.50
C ARG A 34 7.99 -0.52 -1.92
N LEU A 35 8.74 0.53 -2.27
CA LEU A 35 8.50 1.87 -1.73
C LEU A 35 7.17 2.46 -2.23
N VAL A 36 6.86 2.23 -3.51
CA VAL A 36 5.60 2.66 -4.11
C VAL A 36 4.43 1.88 -3.50
N ALA A 37 4.54 0.55 -3.43
CA ALA A 37 3.54 -0.30 -2.80
C ALA A 37 3.30 0.07 -1.33
N THR A 38 4.34 0.30 -0.54
CA THR A 38 4.19 0.77 0.85
C THR A 38 3.49 2.12 0.91
N HIS A 39 3.83 3.07 0.04
CA HIS A 39 3.18 4.38 0.03
C HIS A 39 1.69 4.27 -0.32
N LEU A 40 1.36 3.53 -1.39
CA LEU A 40 -0.02 3.27 -1.79
C LEU A 40 -0.78 2.56 -0.66
N GLY A 41 -0.19 1.54 -0.05
CA GLY A 41 -0.80 0.79 1.03
C GLY A 41 -1.06 1.58 2.31
N VAL A 42 -0.38 2.70 2.53
CA VAL A 42 -0.67 3.61 3.66
C VAL A 42 -1.75 4.64 3.29
N VAL A 43 -1.84 5.03 2.02
CA VAL A 43 -2.71 6.14 1.58
C VAL A 43 -4.09 5.66 1.12
N LEU A 44 -4.15 4.63 0.27
CA LEU A 44 -5.38 4.24 -0.44
C LEU A 44 -6.56 3.82 0.44
N PRO A 45 -6.38 3.13 1.59
CA PRO A 45 -7.50 2.80 2.46
C PRO A 45 -8.27 4.04 2.95
N ASN A 46 -7.62 5.20 3.02
CA ASN A 46 -8.23 6.45 3.45
C ASN A 46 -8.61 7.38 2.28
N ALA A 47 -8.44 6.92 1.04
CA ALA A 47 -8.65 7.71 -0.17
C ALA A 47 -9.46 6.90 -1.21
N PRO A 48 -10.76 6.64 -0.95
CA PRO A 48 -11.58 5.74 -1.78
C PRO A 48 -11.63 6.16 -3.25
N ASP A 49 -11.82 7.44 -3.55
CA ASP A 49 -11.85 7.92 -4.95
C ASP A 49 -10.54 7.63 -5.70
N LEU A 50 -9.40 7.68 -5.00
CA LEU A 50 -8.10 7.37 -5.58
C LEU A 50 -7.91 5.86 -5.71
N LEU A 51 -8.39 5.08 -4.74
CA LEU A 51 -8.41 3.62 -4.80
C LEU A 51 -9.18 3.14 -6.03
N THR A 52 -10.42 3.61 -6.23
CA THR A 52 -11.24 3.29 -7.41
C THR A 52 -10.49 3.64 -8.70
N THR A 53 -9.96 4.85 -8.78
CA THR A 53 -9.24 5.33 -9.98
C THR A 53 -8.04 4.45 -10.31
N LEU A 54 -7.22 4.07 -9.31
CA LEU A 54 -6.03 3.26 -9.54
C LEU A 54 -6.39 1.81 -9.87
N ALA A 55 -7.34 1.24 -9.14
CA ALA A 55 -7.83 -0.12 -9.31
C ALA A 55 -8.31 -0.35 -10.75
N GLU A 56 -9.20 0.53 -11.25
CA GLU A 56 -9.74 0.43 -12.59
C GLU A 56 -8.73 0.86 -13.68
N ALA A 57 -8.06 2.01 -13.51
CA ALA A 57 -7.34 2.61 -14.63
C ALA A 57 -5.92 2.07 -14.82
N LEU A 58 -5.30 1.51 -13.78
CA LEU A 58 -3.88 1.11 -13.81
C LEU A 58 -3.65 -0.34 -13.42
N LEU A 59 -4.47 -0.90 -12.53
CA LEU A 59 -4.23 -2.23 -11.97
C LEU A 59 -5.08 -3.31 -12.63
N ASP A 60 -6.25 -2.96 -13.18
CA ASP A 60 -7.25 -3.90 -13.72
C ASP A 60 -7.63 -4.96 -12.67
N MET A 61 -7.94 -4.47 -11.47
CA MET A 61 -8.21 -5.26 -10.26
C MET A 61 -9.38 -4.67 -9.50
N ASP A 62 -10.10 -5.52 -8.75
CA ASP A 62 -11.08 -5.04 -7.77
C ASP A 62 -10.39 -4.32 -6.60
N GLU A 63 -11.03 -3.29 -6.05
CA GLU A 63 -10.48 -2.50 -4.94
C GLU A 63 -10.08 -3.37 -3.73
N HIS A 64 -10.88 -4.40 -3.45
CA HIS A 64 -10.60 -5.40 -2.42
C HIS A 64 -9.24 -6.05 -2.64
N ASP A 65 -8.98 -6.56 -3.84
CA ASP A 65 -7.75 -7.29 -4.15
C ASP A 65 -6.53 -6.39 -4.17
N VAL A 66 -6.69 -5.13 -4.59
CA VAL A 66 -5.64 -4.11 -4.49
C VAL A 66 -5.23 -3.92 -3.03
N LEU A 67 -6.20 -3.75 -2.13
CA LEU A 67 -5.93 -3.57 -0.71
C LEU A 67 -5.26 -4.81 -0.10
N VAL A 68 -5.74 -6.01 -0.40
CA VAL A 68 -5.11 -7.26 0.08
C VAL A 68 -3.67 -7.38 -0.40
N GLU A 69 -3.39 -7.05 -1.65
CA GLU A 69 -2.03 -7.11 -2.22
C GLU A 69 -1.07 -6.09 -1.61
N LEU A 70 -1.59 -4.95 -1.12
CA LEU A 70 -0.80 -3.90 -0.47
C LEU A 70 -0.48 -4.19 1.01
N LEU A 71 -1.27 -5.02 1.70
CA LEU A 71 -1.10 -5.32 3.12
C LEU A 71 0.32 -5.75 3.52
N PRO A 72 1.00 -6.69 2.81
CA PRO A 72 2.36 -7.09 3.16
C PRO A 72 3.36 -5.93 3.19
N ALA A 73 3.20 -4.96 2.29
CA ALA A 73 4.07 -3.79 2.19
C ALA A 73 3.66 -2.66 3.15
N ALA A 74 2.37 -2.54 3.47
CA ALA A 74 1.82 -1.49 4.32
C ALA A 74 2.00 -1.78 5.82
N VAL A 75 1.70 -3.01 6.24
CA VAL A 75 1.61 -3.40 7.66
C VAL A 75 2.87 -3.06 8.47
N PRO A 76 4.11 -3.30 8.00
CA PRO A 76 5.30 -2.91 8.74
C PRO A 76 5.31 -1.42 9.10
N ARG A 77 4.97 -0.57 8.12
CA ARG A 77 4.96 0.88 8.29
C ARG A 77 3.79 1.35 9.15
N LEU A 78 2.63 0.71 9.05
CA LEU A 78 1.46 1.03 9.88
C LEU A 78 1.71 0.67 11.35
N VAL A 79 2.34 -0.48 11.61
CA VAL A 79 2.73 -0.91 12.96
C VAL A 79 3.76 0.03 13.57
N GLU A 80 4.82 0.37 12.83
CA GLU A 80 5.86 1.30 13.27
C GLU A 80 5.28 2.66 13.68
N ARG A 81 4.30 3.15 12.91
CA ARG A 81 3.64 4.44 13.16
C ARG A 81 2.47 4.37 14.13
N GLN A 82 2.13 3.16 14.60
CA GLN A 82 0.92 2.89 15.40
C GLN A 82 -0.36 3.44 14.76
N ASP A 83 -0.44 3.35 13.42
CA ASP A 83 -1.55 3.89 12.64
C ASP A 83 -2.76 2.94 12.61
N VAL A 84 -3.46 2.90 13.74
CA VAL A 84 -4.67 2.09 13.91
C VAL A 84 -5.82 2.59 13.01
N GLY A 85 -5.85 3.89 12.69
CA GLY A 85 -6.90 4.46 11.83
C GLY A 85 -6.87 3.86 10.43
N THR A 86 -5.69 3.79 9.81
CA THR A 86 -5.54 3.15 8.49
C THR A 86 -5.81 1.64 8.53
N LEU A 87 -5.44 0.95 9.62
CA LEU A 87 -5.79 -0.47 9.80
C LEU A 87 -7.31 -0.67 9.92
N GLN A 88 -8.04 0.24 10.56
CA GLN A 88 -9.50 0.21 10.63
C GLN A 88 -10.13 0.49 9.25
N ALA A 89 -9.52 1.38 8.47
CA ALA A 89 -9.95 1.64 7.10
C ALA A 89 -9.82 0.38 6.23
N TYR A 90 -8.67 -0.32 6.30
CA TYR A 90 -8.52 -1.64 5.68
C TYR A 90 -9.61 -2.62 6.10
N ALA A 91 -9.84 -2.79 7.39
CA ALA A 91 -10.86 -3.68 7.91
C ALA A 91 -12.28 -3.34 7.40
N SER A 92 -12.56 -2.04 7.25
CA SER A 92 -13.86 -1.57 6.75
C SER A 92 -14.05 -1.85 5.26
N HIS A 93 -13.00 -1.67 4.44
CA HIS A 93 -13.05 -1.93 3.00
C HIS A 93 -13.03 -3.42 2.65
N LEU A 94 -12.27 -4.23 3.40
CA LEU A 94 -12.12 -5.67 3.15
C LEU A 94 -13.26 -6.49 3.77
N GLY A 95 -14.02 -5.92 4.70
CA GLY A 95 -15.20 -6.55 5.28
C GLY A 95 -14.91 -7.48 6.45
N ALA A 96 -15.91 -8.26 6.84
CA ALA A 96 -15.95 -8.95 8.13
C ALA A 96 -14.85 -10.00 8.35
N GLU A 97 -14.22 -10.48 7.27
CA GLU A 97 -13.11 -11.43 7.35
C GLU A 97 -11.80 -10.77 7.81
N TYR A 98 -11.69 -9.45 7.68
CA TYR A 98 -10.49 -8.68 7.97
C TYR A 98 -10.72 -7.75 9.15
N THR A 99 -10.46 -8.24 10.36
CA THR A 99 -10.40 -7.36 11.55
C THR A 99 -8.99 -6.78 11.69
N VAL A 100 -8.83 -5.67 12.42
CA VAL A 100 -7.49 -5.13 12.73
C VAL A 100 -6.59 -6.19 13.37
N ALA A 101 -7.14 -6.99 14.29
CA ALA A 101 -6.40 -8.08 14.93
C ALA A 101 -6.03 -9.19 13.93
N GLY A 102 -6.96 -9.57 13.05
CA GLY A 102 -6.72 -10.55 11.98
C GLY A 102 -5.62 -10.08 11.02
N ILE A 103 -5.69 -8.82 10.58
CA ILE A 103 -4.66 -8.21 9.72
C ILE A 103 -3.29 -8.23 10.42
N LEU A 104 -3.23 -7.83 11.69
CA LEU A 104 -1.96 -7.87 12.40
C LEU A 104 -1.46 -9.30 12.58
N GLN A 105 -2.33 -10.26 12.86
CA GLN A 105 -1.95 -11.67 12.99
C GLN A 105 -1.40 -12.24 11.69
N ASP A 106 -2.10 -12.02 10.58
CA ASP A 106 -1.78 -12.61 9.29
C ASP A 106 -0.54 -11.99 8.65
N TRP A 107 -0.27 -10.70 8.90
CA TRP A 107 0.87 -9.99 8.30
C TRP A 107 1.96 -9.56 9.30
N CYS A 108 1.88 -9.91 10.60
CA CYS A 108 2.95 -9.56 11.56
C CYS A 108 4.33 -10.06 11.15
N TYR A 109 4.41 -11.20 10.45
CA TYR A 109 5.67 -11.75 9.98
C TYR A 109 6.39 -10.81 9.02
N THR A 110 5.67 -9.97 8.25
CA THR A 110 6.30 -9.00 7.34
C THR A 110 6.92 -7.86 8.13
N ALA A 111 6.29 -7.42 9.21
CA ALA A 111 6.83 -6.41 10.12
C ALA A 111 8.08 -6.93 10.85
N ILE A 112 8.05 -8.18 11.32
CA ILE A 112 9.21 -8.84 11.95
C ILE A 112 10.35 -9.00 10.93
N ALA A 113 10.05 -9.46 9.72
CA ALA A 113 11.06 -9.61 8.67
C ALA A 113 11.69 -8.27 8.29
N ASP A 114 10.90 -7.20 8.20
CA ASP A 114 11.43 -5.87 7.94
C ASP A 114 12.32 -5.36 9.07
N LEU A 115 11.94 -5.61 10.33
CA LEU A 115 12.75 -5.29 11.50
C LEU A 115 14.05 -6.07 11.55
N ILE A 116 14.07 -7.35 11.14
CA ILE A 116 15.31 -8.13 11.06
C ILE A 116 16.23 -7.55 9.98
N ASN A 117 15.67 -7.23 8.80
CA ASN A 117 16.45 -6.78 7.64
C ASN A 117 16.98 -5.34 7.79
N ASN A 118 16.22 -4.46 8.48
CA ASN A 118 16.57 -3.05 8.63
C ASN A 118 17.05 -2.69 10.05
N GLY A 119 16.70 -3.49 11.06
CA GLY A 119 17.03 -3.27 12.48
C GLY A 119 18.36 -3.88 12.93
N GLY A 120 19.05 -4.66 12.08
CA GLY A 120 20.41 -5.16 12.33
C GLY A 120 21.49 -4.08 12.40
N GLY A 121 21.14 -2.80 12.26
CA GLY A 121 22.04 -1.65 12.37
C GLY A 121 22.18 -1.05 13.77
N ARG A 122 21.44 -1.51 14.79
CA ARG A 122 21.69 -1.08 16.18
C ARG A 122 22.86 -1.85 16.76
N THR A 123 24.00 -1.18 16.92
CA THR A 123 25.13 -1.67 17.70
C THR A 123 24.73 -1.84 19.17
N PRO A 124 25.32 -2.81 19.91
CA PRO A 124 24.94 -3.15 21.29
C PRO A 124 25.01 -2.02 22.33
N ASP A 125 25.57 -0.86 21.99
CA ASP A 125 25.82 0.26 22.93
C ASP A 125 24.56 1.08 23.30
N GLU A 126 23.37 0.76 22.76
CA GLU A 126 22.11 1.45 23.12
C GLU A 126 21.29 0.73 24.20
N ILE A 127 21.83 -0.33 24.82
CA ILE A 127 21.21 -1.02 25.95
C ILE A 127 22.13 -0.87 27.17
N GLU A 128 22.15 0.33 27.76
CA GLU A 128 22.56 0.54 29.15
C GLU A 128 21.70 1.61 29.82
#